data_AF-M6GNK7-F1
#
_entry.id   AF-M6GNK7-F1
#
_cell.length_a   1.000
_cell.length_b   1.000
_cell.length_c   1.000
_cell.angle_alpha   90.00
_cell.angle_beta   90.00
_cell.angle_gamma   90.00
#
_symmetry.space_group_name_H-M   'P 1'
#
loop_
_entity.id
_entity.type
_entity.pdbx_description
1 polymer ?
#
loop_
_entity_poly.entity_id
_entity_poly.type
_entity_poly.pdbx_seq_one_letter_code
_entity_poly.pdbx_strand_id
1 'polypeptide(L)' 'MKEKIEKILVKFELTQKALAQRIDVSQGNISDLFKGRTKALSFDAIHRLISEFDINPAWLFDIVGDDLMILSPKK' A
#
# COMPACT_ATOMS: atom_id res chain seq x y z
N MET A 1 0.51 -0.09 9.05
CA MET A 1 -0.05 -0.08 7.67
C MET A 1 -0.29 1.31 7.11
N LYS A 2 -0.96 2.26 7.80
CA LYS A 2 -1.15 3.65 7.30
C LYS A 2 0.16 4.25 6.75
N GLU A 3 1.23 4.25 7.54
CA GLU A 3 2.54 4.80 7.14
C GLU A 3 3.11 4.11 5.88
N LYS A 4 2.89 2.80 5.73
CA LYS A 4 3.32 2.06 4.53
C LYS A 4 2.54 2.53 3.31
N ILE A 5 1.23 2.72 3.45
CA ILE A 5 0.40 3.25 2.36
C ILE A 5 0.82 4.69 2.02
N GLU A 6 1.14 5.54 2.99
CA GLU A 6 1.69 6.88 2.75
C GLU A 6 2.99 6.83 1.93
N LYS A 7 3.93 5.94 2.29
CA LYS A 7 5.17 5.74 1.52
C LYS A 7 4.91 5.26 0.10
N ILE A 8 3.92 4.39 -0.12
CA ILE A 8 3.50 3.95 -1.46
C ILE A 8 2.95 5.12 -2.26
N LEU A 9 2.08 5.95 -1.68
CA LEU A 9 1.55 7.13 -2.38
C LEU A 9 2.64 8.08 -2.83
N VAL A 10 3.63 8.34 -1.98
CA VAL A 10 4.79 9.19 -2.31
C VAL A 10 5.67 8.54 -3.38
N LYS A 11 6.03 7.26 -3.21
CA LYS A 11 6.93 6.53 -4.12
C LYS A 11 6.42 6.42 -5.55
N PHE A 12 5.10 6.24 -5.71
CA PHE A 12 4.46 6.07 -7.00
C PHE A 12 3.68 7.30 -7.49
N GLU A 13 3.83 8.44 -6.78
CA GLU A 13 3.16 9.71 -7.09
C GLU A 13 1.64 9.57 -7.27
N LEU A 14 1.01 8.80 -6.38
CA LEU A 14 -0.42 8.49 -6.43
C LEU A 14 -1.24 9.32 -5.45
N THR A 15 -2.49 9.59 -5.86
CA THR A 15 -3.53 10.03 -4.92
C THR A 15 -4.16 8.82 -4.22
N GLN A 16 -4.81 9.04 -3.06
CA GLN A 16 -5.57 7.99 -2.37
C GLN A 16 -6.63 7.34 -3.28
N LYS A 17 -7.27 8.14 -4.14
CA LYS A 17 -8.27 7.66 -5.11
C LYS A 17 -7.63 6.75 -6.17
N ALA A 18 -6.50 7.16 -6.73
CA ALA A 18 -5.80 6.37 -7.74
C ALA A 18 -5.29 5.04 -7.17
N LEU A 19 -4.78 5.04 -5.94
CA LEU A 19 -4.40 3.81 -5.25
C LEU A 19 -5.60 2.89 -5.03
N ALA A 20 -6.71 3.43 -4.51
CA ALA A 20 -7.93 2.68 -4.25
C ALA A 20 -8.44 1.97 -5.52
N GLN A 21 -8.41 2.66 -6.66
CA GLN A 21 -8.79 2.09 -7.96
C GLN A 21 -7.86 0.95 -8.39
N ARG A 22 -6.54 1.08 -8.22
CA ARG A 22 -5.57 0.04 -8.60
C ARG A 22 -5.67 -1.23 -7.76
N ILE A 23 -6.01 -1.10 -6.48
CA ILE A 23 -6.16 -2.25 -5.58
C ILE A 23 -7.63 -2.68 -5.38
N ASP A 24 -8.55 -2.13 -6.18
CA ASP A 24 -9.99 -2.45 -6.22
C ASP A 24 -10.69 -2.35 -4.86
N VAL A 25 -10.48 -1.21 -4.20
CA VAL A 25 -11.20 -0.82 -2.99
C VAL A 25 -11.87 0.55 -3.18
N SER A 26 -12.83 0.86 -2.33
CA SER A 26 -13.39 2.21 -2.32
C SER A 26 -12.37 3.22 -1.79
N GLN A 27 -12.42 4.46 -2.29
CA GLN A 27 -11.63 5.56 -1.72
C GLN A 27 -11.91 5.75 -0.22
N GLY A 28 -13.15 5.50 0.21
CA GLY A 28 -13.56 5.52 1.61
C GLY A 28 -12.74 4.56 2.48
N ASN A 29 -12.42 3.36 1.97
CA ASN A 29 -11.59 2.38 2.67
C ASN A 29 -10.19 2.93 2.97
N ILE A 30 -9.55 3.57 1.98
CA ILE A 30 -8.25 4.23 2.17
C ILE A 30 -8.38 5.41 3.15
N SER A 31 -9.45 6.22 3.03
CA SER A 31 -9.69 7.32 3.96
C SER A 31 -9.90 6.86 5.39
N ASP A 32 -10.62 5.76 5.61
CA ASP A 32 -10.86 5.20 6.94
C ASP A 32 -9.57 4.63 7.56
N LEU A 33 -8.68 4.05 6.74
CA LEU A 33 -7.32 3.68 7.17
C LEU A 33 -6.53 4.92 7.65
N PHE A 34 -6.56 6.02 6.91
CA PHE A 34 -5.84 7.25 7.27
C PHE A 34 -6.40 7.93 8.53
N LYS A 35 -7.72 7.83 8.73
CA LYS A 35 -8.44 8.34 9.90
C LYS A 35 -8.34 7.39 11.11
N GLY A 36 -7.71 6.22 10.97
CA GLY A 36 -7.57 5.24 12.04
C GLY A 36 -8.87 4.51 12.42
N ARG A 37 -9.91 4.60 11.57
CA ARG A 37 -11.16 3.83 11.75
C ARG A 37 -10.99 2.36 11.40
N THR A 38 -10.03 2.06 10.52
CA THR A 38 -9.61 0.71 10.18
C THR A 38 -8.09 0.60 10.31
N LYS A 39 -7.59 -0.53 10.81
CA LYS A 39 -6.15 -0.72 11.07
C LYS A 39 -5.37 -1.30 9.88
N ALA A 40 -6.05 -2.02 8.98
CA ALA A 40 -5.45 -2.71 7.84
C ALA A 40 -6.43 -2.81 6.66
N LEU A 41 -5.89 -3.01 5.46
CA LEU A 41 -6.69 -3.35 4.27
C LEU A 41 -7.09 -4.83 4.29
N SER A 42 -8.07 -5.20 3.45
CA SER A 42 -8.43 -6.61 3.27
C SER A 42 -7.28 -7.42 2.66
N PHE A 43 -7.34 -8.74 2.84
CA PHE A 43 -6.37 -9.67 2.24
C PHE A 43 -6.27 -9.49 0.71
N ASP A 44 -7.40 -9.40 0.02
CA ASP A 44 -7.42 -9.21 -1.44
C ASP A 44 -6.78 -7.88 -1.87
N ALA A 45 -7.05 -6.80 -1.13
CA ALA A 45 -6.45 -5.50 -1.40
C ALA A 45 -4.93 -5.52 -1.17
N ILE A 46 -4.46 -6.23 -0.14
CA ILE A 46 -3.03 -6.44 0.13
C ILE A 46 -2.40 -7.26 -1.00
N HIS A 47 -3.04 -8.34 -1.45
CA HIS A 47 -2.56 -9.14 -2.57
C HIS A 47 -2.40 -8.32 -3.85
N ARG A 48 -3.42 -7.51 -4.19
CA ARG A 48 -3.36 -6.62 -5.35
C ARG A 48 -2.28 -5.56 -5.20
N LEU A 49 -2.12 -4.99 -4.00
CA LEU A 49 -1.06 -4.03 -3.70
C LEU A 49 0.33 -4.63 -3.95
N ILE A 50 0.54 -5.86 -3.49
CA ILE A 50 1.81 -6.59 -3.69
C ILE A 50 2.04 -6.85 -5.18
N SER A 51 1.04 -7.35 -5.92
CA SER A 51 1.22 -7.70 -7.33
C SER A 51 1.35 -6.48 -8.26
N GLU A 52 0.57 -5.42 -8.05
CA GLU A 52 0.54 -4.24 -8.93
C GLU A 52 1.81 -3.39 -8.81
N PHE A 53 2.36 -3.31 -7.60
CA PHE A 53 3.45 -2.39 -7.28
C PHE A 53 4.76 -3.10 -6.93
N ASP A 54 4.79 -4.44 -6.99
CA ASP A 54 5.92 -5.28 -6.60
C ASP A 54 6.43 -4.97 -5.17
N ILE A 55 5.48 -4.70 -4.27
CA ILE A 55 5.78 -4.40 -2.86
C ILE A 55 6.30 -5.65 -2.17
N ASN A 56 7.38 -5.51 -1.42
CA ASN A 56 7.87 -6.55 -0.53
C ASN A 56 6.88 -6.75 0.64
N PRO A 57 6.25 -7.93 0.78
CA PRO A 57 5.33 -8.20 1.87
C PRO A 57 5.99 -8.06 3.25
N ALA A 58 7.27 -8.45 3.37
CA ALA A 58 8.00 -8.31 4.63
C ALA A 58 8.15 -6.84 5.04
N TRP A 59 8.35 -5.93 4.09
CA TRP A 59 8.40 -4.49 4.37
C TRP A 59 7.02 -3.93 4.75
N LEU A 60 5.96 -4.39 4.08
CA LEU A 60 4.58 -3.97 4.33
C LEU A 60 4.13 -4.29 5.76
N PHE A 61 4.65 -5.39 6.32
CA PHE A 61 4.36 -5.86 7.68
C PHE A 61 5.48 -5.57 8.69
N ASP A 62 6.35 -4.58 8.42
CA ASP A 62 7.37 -4.10 9.35
C ASP A 62 8.41 -5.15 9.78
N ILE A 63 8.62 -6.20 8.98
CA ILE A 63 9.63 -7.24 9.20
C ILE A 63 11.01 -6.77 8.72
N VAL A 64 11.06 -5.93 7.68
CA VAL A 64 12.31 -5.37 7.14
C VAL A 64 12.24 -3.85 6.98
N GLY A 65 13.41 -3.22 6.87
CA GLY A 65 13.57 -1.77 6.73
C GLY A 65 13.14 -1.21 5.36
N ASP A 66 13.06 0.12 5.28
CA ASP A 66 12.51 0.84 4.11
C ASP A 66 13.28 0.63 2.80
N ASP A 67 14.57 0.32 2.88
CA ASP A 67 15.41 0.03 1.71
C ASP A 67 14.94 -1.21 0.92
N LEU A 68 14.12 -2.06 1.55
CA LEU A 68 13.58 -3.29 0.98
C LEU A 68 12.10 -3.17 0.62
N MET A 69 11.59 -1.96 0.37
CA MET A 69 10.18 -1.71 0.03
C MET A 69 9.71 -2.43 -1.24
N ILE A 70 10.54 -2.48 -2.29
CA ILE A 70 10.21 -3.05 -3.60
C ILE A 70 11.08 -4.27 -3.86
N LEU A 71 10.51 -5.37 -4.37
CA LEU A 71 11.25 -6.61 -4.64
C LEU A 71 12.16 -6.50 -5.87
N SER A 72 11.75 -5.76 -6.91
CA SER A 72 12.57 -5.45 -8.07
C SER A 72 12.56 -3.96 -8.39
N PRO A 73 13.71 -3.25 -8.33
CA PRO A 73 13.78 -1.95 -8.97
C PRO A 73 13.58 -2.16 -10.48
N LYS A 74 12.44 -1.69 -11.02
CA LYS A 74 12.26 -1.64 -12.48
C LYS A 74 13.38 -0.76 -13.05
N LYS A 75 14.32 -1.38 -13.76
CA LYS A 75 15.33 -0.71 -14.59
C LYS A 75 14.65 0.05 -15.73
#